data_AF-A0A7W3TQI1-F1
#
_entry.id   AF-A0A7W3TQI1-F1
#
_cell.length_a   1.000
_cell.length_b   1.000
_cell.length_c   1.000
_cell.angle_alpha   90.00
_cell.angle_beta   90.00
_cell.angle_gamma   90.00
#
_symmetry.space_group_name_H-M   'P 1'
#
loop_
_entity.id
_entity.type
_entity.pdbx_description
1 polymer ?
#
loop_
_entity_poly.entity_id
_entity_poly.type
_entity_poly.pdbx_seq_one_letter_code
_entity_poly.pdbx_strand_id
1 'polypeptide(L)'
;MSVDNKALTDKQIQDAYIFIDGIFSKSTEFDHGLFSEWLSLKTILDDEGKEVEVAKANLYLFNGNQVDFYEAADSIDGDQEFIASKLLNVFQINSSSRIAIIDNLFVNSEKATAKTKIKLLDEQILPYLYDRGFDYAAFLNASICYKGSRLEQETTDNAFENEIPMIREIGESEKWGEGVNLVDLEEYES
;
A
#
# COMPACT_ATOMS: atom_id res chain seq x y z
N MET A 1 16.70 -0.78 -27.64
CA MET A 1 15.79 -1.96 -27.65
C MET A 1 14.78 -1.71 -26.55
N SER A 2 13.46 -1.71 -26.83
CA SER A 2 12.49 -1.45 -25.76
C SER A 2 12.57 -2.55 -24.71
N VAL A 3 12.95 -2.21 -23.48
CA VAL A 3 12.89 -3.15 -22.37
C VAL A 3 11.43 -3.56 -22.18
N ASP A 4 11.17 -4.86 -22.21
CA ASP A 4 9.87 -5.42 -21.82
C ASP A 4 9.84 -5.50 -20.30
N ASN A 5 8.96 -4.71 -19.67
CA ASN A 5 8.83 -4.60 -18.21
C ASN A 5 8.62 -5.97 -17.57
N LYS A 6 7.97 -6.91 -18.28
CA LYS A 6 7.69 -8.26 -17.79
C LYS A 6 8.94 -9.07 -17.47
N ALA A 7 10.09 -8.69 -18.03
CA ALA A 7 11.35 -9.43 -17.87
C ALA A 7 12.23 -8.92 -16.73
N LEU A 8 11.88 -7.80 -16.08
CA LEU A 8 12.69 -7.18 -15.03
C LEU A 8 12.87 -8.11 -13.83
N THR A 9 14.11 -8.32 -13.43
CA THR A 9 14.44 -9.13 -12.25
C THR A 9 14.24 -8.33 -10.97
N ASP A 10 14.03 -9.01 -9.85
CA ASP A 10 14.01 -8.39 -8.51
C ASP A 10 15.18 -7.43 -8.32
N LYS A 11 16.42 -7.88 -8.60
CA LYS A 11 17.61 -7.05 -8.45
C LYS A 11 17.53 -5.74 -9.25
N GLN A 12 17.05 -5.80 -10.49
CA GLN A 12 16.94 -4.60 -11.32
C GLN A 12 15.90 -3.62 -10.78
N ILE A 13 14.80 -4.11 -10.22
CA ILE A 13 13.79 -3.25 -9.60
C ILE A 13 14.31 -2.71 -8.26
N GLN A 14 15.07 -3.51 -7.52
CA GLN A 14 15.61 -3.13 -6.22
C GLN A 14 16.74 -2.09 -6.30
N ASP A 15 17.56 -2.14 -7.36
CA ASP A 15 18.66 -1.19 -7.59
C ASP A 15 18.20 0.07 -8.36
N ALA A 16 16.96 0.10 -8.82
CA ALA A 16 16.44 1.18 -9.65
C ALA A 16 16.09 2.43 -8.82
N TYR A 17 16.36 3.60 -9.40
CA TYR A 17 15.80 4.85 -8.90
C TYR A 17 14.32 4.92 -9.31
N ILE A 18 13.43 4.91 -8.33
CA ILE A 18 11.99 4.95 -8.55
C ILE A 18 11.48 6.38 -8.38
N PHE A 19 10.61 6.80 -9.29
CA PHE A 19 9.83 8.02 -9.17
C PHE A 19 8.34 7.71 -9.26
N ILE A 20 7.54 8.51 -8.55
CA ILE A 20 6.11 8.29 -8.36
C ILE A 20 5.33 9.33 -9.15
N ASP A 21 4.30 8.87 -9.86
CA ASP A 21 3.34 9.70 -10.58
C ASP A 21 1.92 9.30 -10.15
N GLY A 22 1.12 10.25 -9.68
CA GLY A 22 -0.18 10.00 -9.05
C GLY A 22 -1.35 10.53 -9.87
N ILE A 23 -2.35 9.69 -10.11
CA ILE A 23 -3.63 10.09 -10.73
C ILE A 23 -4.73 10.05 -9.68
N PHE A 24 -5.27 11.23 -9.36
CA PHE A 24 -6.23 11.45 -8.28
C PHE A 24 -7.67 11.58 -8.79
N SER A 25 -8.61 10.99 -8.06
CA SER A 25 -10.06 11.11 -8.28
C SER A 25 -10.75 11.37 -6.95
N LYS A 26 -11.68 12.33 -6.93
CA LYS A 26 -12.49 12.63 -5.75
C LYS A 26 -13.71 11.71 -5.70
N SER A 27 -14.11 11.28 -4.50
CA SER A 27 -15.44 10.68 -4.33
C SER A 27 -16.52 11.68 -4.73
N THR A 28 -17.62 11.21 -5.31
CA THR A 28 -18.78 12.08 -5.59
C THR A 28 -19.64 12.34 -4.35
N GLU A 29 -19.62 11.41 -3.40
CA GLU A 29 -20.44 11.45 -2.17
C GLU A 29 -19.68 12.10 -1.02
N PHE A 30 -18.36 11.91 -0.99
CA PHE A 30 -17.46 12.37 0.07
C PHE A 30 -16.32 13.24 -0.50
N ASP A 31 -16.65 14.14 -1.43
CA ASP A 31 -15.71 14.88 -2.29
C ASP A 31 -14.67 15.78 -1.59
N HIS A 32 -14.88 16.04 -0.30
CA HIS A 32 -13.99 16.80 0.57
C HIS A 32 -13.13 15.93 1.50
N GLY A 33 -13.47 14.64 1.67
CA GLY A 33 -12.86 13.78 2.68
C GLY A 33 -12.37 12.42 2.18
N LEU A 34 -12.76 11.98 0.98
CA LEU A 34 -12.35 10.70 0.39
C LEU A 34 -11.85 10.89 -1.05
N PHE A 35 -10.65 10.40 -1.30
CA PHE A 35 -10.01 10.38 -2.62
C PHE A 35 -9.55 8.97 -2.96
N SER A 36 -9.66 8.59 -4.23
CA SER A 36 -8.98 7.41 -4.77
C SER A 36 -7.80 7.88 -5.60
N GLU A 37 -6.67 7.19 -5.46
CA GLU A 37 -5.45 7.54 -6.18
C GLU A 37 -4.73 6.30 -6.71
N TRP A 38 -4.41 6.34 -7.99
CA TRP A 38 -3.51 5.38 -8.61
C TRP A 38 -2.11 5.97 -8.66
N LEU A 39 -1.20 5.40 -7.85
CA LEU A 39 0.23 5.68 -7.93
C LEU A 39 0.87 4.78 -8.97
N SER A 40 1.61 5.36 -9.91
CA SER A 40 2.46 4.66 -10.85
C SER A 40 3.92 4.84 -10.44
N LEU A 41 4.57 3.73 -10.10
CA LEU A 41 5.98 3.69 -9.76
C LEU A 41 6.75 3.40 -11.04
N LYS A 42 7.59 4.36 -11.45
CA LYS A 42 8.33 4.32 -12.71
C LYS A 42 9.83 4.40 -12.45
N THR A 43 10.61 3.92 -13.40
CA THR A 43 12.06 4.05 -13.40
C THR A 43 12.59 4.32 -14.81
N ILE A 44 13.86 4.65 -14.93
CA ILE A 44 14.57 4.80 -16.20
C ILE A 44 15.64 3.70 -16.24
N LEU A 45 15.56 2.84 -17.25
CA LEU A 45 16.38 1.61 -17.33
C LEU A 45 17.57 1.72 -18.30
N ASP A 46 17.62 2.77 -19.12
CA ASP A 46 18.65 2.95 -20.14
C ASP A 46 19.09 4.41 -20.27
N ASP A 47 20.25 4.59 -20.92
CA ASP A 47 20.81 5.90 -21.26
C ASP A 47 19.93 6.67 -22.27
N GLU A 48 18.93 5.99 -22.88
CA GLU A 48 17.94 6.61 -23.78
C GLU A 48 16.87 7.38 -23.01
N GLY A 49 16.82 7.27 -21.67
CA GLY A 49 15.96 8.08 -20.82
C GLY A 49 14.50 7.63 -20.82
N LYS A 50 14.21 6.39 -21.24
CA LYS A 50 12.82 5.93 -21.36
C LYS A 50 12.24 5.57 -19.99
N GLU A 51 11.13 6.20 -19.64
CA GLU A 51 10.37 5.85 -18.45
C GLU A 51 9.65 4.51 -18.61
N VAL A 52 9.73 3.72 -17.56
CA VAL A 52 9.22 2.35 -17.50
C VAL A 52 8.46 2.18 -16.19
N GLU A 53 7.16 1.88 -16.28
CA GLU A 53 6.34 1.58 -15.11
C GLU A 53 6.65 0.18 -14.55
N VAL A 54 7.20 0.15 -13.34
CA VAL A 54 7.58 -1.08 -12.63
C VAL A 54 6.47 -1.58 -11.72
N ALA A 55 5.64 -0.68 -11.17
CA ALA A 55 4.55 -1.05 -10.29
C ALA A 55 3.43 0.00 -10.27
N LYS A 56 2.28 -0.40 -9.75
CA LYS A 56 1.13 0.47 -9.48
C LYS A 56 0.54 0.17 -8.12
N ALA A 57 0.13 1.21 -7.40
CA ALA A 57 -0.62 1.08 -6.15
C ALA A 57 -1.97 1.79 -6.27
N ASN A 58 -3.04 1.12 -5.82
CA ASN A 58 -4.35 1.75 -5.62
C ASN A 58 -4.47 2.17 -4.16
N LEU A 59 -4.83 3.43 -3.93
CA LEU A 59 -4.98 4.02 -2.61
C LEU A 59 -6.37 4.61 -2.43
N TYR A 60 -6.92 4.44 -1.23
CA TYR A 60 -8.03 5.23 -0.72
C TYR A 60 -7.53 6.14 0.39
N LEU A 61 -7.74 7.44 0.21
CA LEU A 61 -7.17 8.49 1.04
C LEU A 61 -8.30 9.21 1.78
N PHE A 62 -8.32 9.06 3.09
CA PHE A 62 -9.35 9.57 3.98
C PHE A 62 -8.80 10.75 4.79
N ASN A 63 -9.61 11.80 4.90
CA ASN A 63 -9.40 12.87 5.86
C ASN A 63 -10.51 12.83 6.90
N GLY A 64 -10.23 12.19 8.05
CA GLY A 64 -11.21 12.01 9.12
C GLY A 64 -11.74 13.31 9.73
N ASN A 65 -11.05 14.43 9.54
CA ASN A 65 -11.55 15.75 9.94
C ASN A 65 -12.65 16.28 9.00
N GLN A 66 -12.89 15.63 7.86
CA GLN A 66 -13.84 16.07 6.84
C GLN A 66 -14.96 15.05 6.59
N VAL A 67 -14.72 13.77 6.91
CA VAL A 67 -15.69 12.70 6.69
C VAL A 67 -15.65 11.68 7.82
N ASP A 68 -16.79 11.06 8.12
CA ASP A 68 -16.80 9.86 8.97
C ASP A 68 -16.06 8.73 8.24
N PHE A 69 -14.94 8.30 8.83
CA PHE A 69 -14.08 7.31 8.23
C PHE A 69 -14.79 5.97 7.98
N TYR A 70 -15.63 5.51 8.92
CA TYR A 70 -16.30 4.23 8.78
C TYR A 70 -17.35 4.28 7.68
N GLU A 71 -18.21 5.30 7.68
CA GLU A 71 -19.25 5.46 6.65
C GLU A 71 -18.63 5.61 5.25
N ALA A 72 -17.53 6.36 5.12
CA ALA A 72 -16.82 6.51 3.86
C ALA A 72 -16.23 5.19 3.38
N ALA A 73 -15.65 4.39 4.27
CA ALA A 73 -15.08 3.10 3.91
C ALA A 73 -16.15 2.08 3.49
N ASP A 74 -17.26 2.00 4.24
CA ASP A 74 -18.42 1.15 3.93
C ASP A 74 -19.02 1.44 2.55
N SER A 75 -19.00 2.71 2.13
CA SER A 75 -19.50 3.11 0.81
C SER A 75 -18.67 2.61 -0.38
N ILE A 76 -17.40 2.24 -0.16
CA ILE A 76 -16.48 1.80 -1.21
C ILE A 76 -16.70 0.31 -1.50
N ASP A 77 -16.35 -0.53 -0.52
CA ASP A 77 -16.52 -1.98 -0.55
C ASP A 77 -16.32 -2.59 0.85
N GLY A 78 -16.64 -3.89 0.96
CA GLY A 78 -16.55 -4.60 2.24
C GLY A 78 -15.13 -4.83 2.75
N ASP A 79 -14.10 -4.77 1.89
CA ASP A 79 -12.70 -4.89 2.34
C ASP A 79 -12.29 -3.59 3.04
N GLN A 80 -12.66 -2.43 2.49
CA GLN A 80 -12.43 -1.14 3.14
C GLN A 80 -13.23 -1.01 4.45
N GLU A 81 -14.50 -1.43 4.46
CA GLU A 81 -15.33 -1.48 5.67
C GLU A 81 -14.65 -2.31 6.77
N PHE A 82 -14.15 -3.50 6.40
CA PHE A 82 -13.48 -4.40 7.33
C PHE A 82 -12.20 -3.80 7.91
N ILE A 83 -11.36 -3.19 7.07
CA ILE A 83 -10.16 -2.48 7.53
C ILE A 83 -10.56 -1.34 8.49
N ALA A 84 -11.53 -0.51 8.12
CA ALA A 84 -11.99 0.59 8.95
C ALA A 84 -12.50 0.12 10.32
N SER A 85 -13.26 -0.99 10.35
CA SER A 85 -13.72 -1.61 11.59
C SER A 85 -12.56 -2.03 12.50
N LYS A 86 -11.52 -2.66 11.95
CA LYS A 86 -10.33 -3.06 12.72
C LYS A 86 -9.54 -1.86 13.23
N LEU A 87 -9.35 -0.85 12.39
CA LEU A 87 -8.68 0.40 12.76
C LEU A 87 -9.35 1.11 13.94
N LEU A 88 -10.68 1.22 13.92
CA LEU A 88 -11.41 1.92 14.98
C LEU A 88 -11.60 1.08 16.24
N ASN A 89 -11.89 -0.22 16.11
CA ASN A 89 -12.30 -1.04 17.26
C ASN A 89 -11.15 -1.83 17.89
N VAL A 90 -10.16 -2.24 17.10
CA VAL A 90 -9.03 -3.07 17.55
C VAL A 90 -7.79 -2.23 17.76
N PHE A 91 -7.34 -1.53 16.72
CA PHE A 91 -6.16 -0.67 16.80
C PHE A 91 -6.44 0.66 17.52
N GLN A 92 -7.72 1.05 17.63
CA GLN A 92 -8.19 2.23 18.36
C GLN A 92 -7.53 3.54 17.90
N ILE A 93 -7.32 3.68 16.59
CA ILE A 93 -6.80 4.93 16.01
C ILE A 93 -7.81 6.07 16.18
N ASN A 94 -7.32 7.31 16.12
CA ASN A 94 -8.20 8.48 16.09
C ASN A 94 -8.95 8.55 14.76
N SER A 95 -10.30 8.50 14.80
CA SER A 95 -11.13 8.58 13.60
C SER A 95 -11.02 9.91 12.85
N SER A 96 -10.49 10.96 13.49
CA SER A 96 -10.24 12.27 12.87
C SER A 96 -8.90 12.34 12.11
N SER A 97 -8.07 11.30 12.17
CA SER A 97 -6.77 11.24 11.49
C SER A 97 -6.90 11.19 9.97
N ARG A 98 -5.80 11.50 9.29
CA ARG A 98 -5.62 11.31 7.86
C ARG A 98 -5.11 9.90 7.62
N ILE A 99 -5.95 9.06 7.03
CA ILE A 99 -5.71 7.62 6.91
C ILE A 99 -5.60 7.28 5.43
N ALA A 100 -4.57 6.53 5.04
CA ALA A 100 -4.45 5.94 3.73
C ALA A 100 -4.68 4.44 3.82
N ILE A 101 -5.58 3.90 3.00
CA ILE A 101 -5.71 2.46 2.80
C ILE A 101 -5.05 2.08 1.47
N ILE A 102 -4.07 1.18 1.53
CA ILE A 102 -3.43 0.61 0.35
C ILE A 102 -4.24 -0.60 -0.07
N ASP A 103 -5.09 -0.41 -1.08
CA ASP A 103 -6.02 -1.43 -1.55
C ASP A 103 -5.27 -2.55 -2.29
N ASN A 104 -4.35 -2.19 -3.20
CA ASN A 104 -3.59 -3.17 -3.97
C ASN A 104 -2.24 -2.62 -4.44
N LEU A 105 -1.20 -3.46 -4.41
CA LEU A 105 0.12 -3.22 -5.01
C LEU A 105 0.43 -4.25 -6.11
N PHE A 106 0.45 -3.78 -7.36
CA PHE A 106 0.78 -4.56 -8.54
C PHE A 106 2.21 -4.28 -8.99
N VAL A 107 3.01 -5.33 -9.22
CA VAL A 107 4.34 -5.20 -9.83
C VAL A 107 4.29 -5.76 -11.25
N ASN A 108 4.70 -4.96 -12.22
CA ASN A 108 4.67 -5.27 -13.65
C ASN A 108 5.84 -6.17 -14.08
N SER A 109 6.12 -7.23 -13.32
CA SER A 109 7.11 -8.24 -13.67
C SER A 109 6.67 -9.63 -13.22
N GLU A 110 6.83 -10.62 -14.10
CA GLU A 110 6.55 -12.04 -13.79
C GLU A 110 7.63 -12.65 -12.89
N LYS A 111 8.77 -11.97 -12.73
CA LYS A 111 9.89 -12.40 -11.88
C LYS A 111 9.89 -11.70 -10.52
N ALA A 112 8.93 -10.80 -10.27
CA ALA A 112 8.85 -10.07 -9.02
C ALA A 112 8.44 -10.99 -7.88
N THR A 113 9.22 -11.01 -6.80
CA THR A 113 8.89 -11.76 -5.57
C THR A 113 8.24 -10.86 -4.52
N ALA A 114 7.77 -11.47 -3.42
CA ALA A 114 7.30 -10.75 -2.24
C ALA A 114 8.29 -9.67 -1.76
N LYS A 115 9.60 -9.95 -1.83
CA LYS A 115 10.65 -8.99 -1.42
C LYS A 115 10.60 -7.69 -2.21
N THR A 116 10.36 -7.77 -3.51
CA THR A 116 10.25 -6.56 -4.36
C THR A 116 9.02 -5.75 -3.98
N LYS A 117 7.89 -6.41 -3.68
CA LYS A 117 6.68 -5.71 -3.24
C LYS A 117 6.87 -5.01 -1.90
N ILE A 118 7.49 -5.71 -0.94
CA ILE A 118 7.80 -5.18 0.39
C ILE A 118 8.73 -3.96 0.27
N LYS A 119 9.79 -4.06 -0.52
CA LYS A 119 10.70 -2.93 -0.77
C LYS A 119 9.95 -1.73 -1.40
N LEU A 120 9.08 -1.96 -2.39
CA LEU A 120 8.32 -0.86 -3.01
C LEU A 120 7.30 -0.25 -2.04
N LEU A 121 6.71 -1.06 -1.18
CA LEU A 121 5.85 -0.57 -0.10
C LEU A 121 6.66 0.32 0.85
N ASP A 122 7.74 -0.24 1.40
CA ASP A 122 8.59 0.37 2.41
C ASP A 122 9.32 1.60 1.90
N GLU A 123 10.11 1.48 0.82
CA GLU A 123 10.99 2.56 0.39
C GLU A 123 10.29 3.62 -0.49
N GLN A 124 9.07 3.37 -0.97
CA GLN A 124 8.41 4.27 -1.95
C GLN A 124 7.01 4.71 -1.50
N ILE A 125 6.12 3.77 -1.18
CA ILE A 125 4.71 4.10 -0.92
C ILE A 125 4.54 4.72 0.47
N LEU A 126 5.13 4.14 1.52
CA LEU A 126 5.00 4.67 2.89
C LEU A 126 5.63 6.08 3.02
N PRO A 127 6.86 6.34 2.54
CA PRO A 127 7.45 7.68 2.54
C PRO A 127 6.62 8.69 1.75
N TYR A 128 6.07 8.29 0.60
CA TYR A 128 5.19 9.14 -0.19
C TYR A 128 3.93 9.56 0.59
N LEU A 129 3.34 8.63 1.36
CA LEU A 129 2.18 8.93 2.19
C LEU A 129 2.55 9.85 3.36
N TYR A 130 3.69 9.59 4.02
CA TYR A 130 4.23 10.45 5.06
C TYR A 130 4.46 11.89 4.57
N ASP A 131 5.14 12.06 3.45
CA ASP A 131 5.43 13.37 2.84
C ASP A 131 4.16 14.17 2.51
N ARG A 132 3.03 13.48 2.31
CA ARG A 132 1.72 14.09 2.06
C ARG A 132 0.92 14.37 3.33
N GLY A 133 1.48 14.08 4.49
CA GLY A 133 0.92 14.31 5.82
C GLY A 133 -0.25 13.40 6.13
N PHE A 134 -0.14 12.12 5.78
CA PHE A 134 -1.00 11.08 6.34
C PHE A 134 -0.42 10.60 7.66
N ASP A 135 -1.30 10.33 8.63
CA ASP A 135 -0.91 9.86 9.96
C ASP A 135 -0.74 8.33 9.95
N TYR A 136 -1.60 7.63 9.22
CA TYR A 136 -1.65 6.18 9.19
C TYR A 136 -1.72 5.62 7.78
N ALA A 137 -1.05 4.49 7.56
CA ALA A 137 -1.25 3.63 6.39
C ALA A 137 -1.76 2.25 6.84
N ALA A 138 -2.82 1.75 6.21
CA ALA A 138 -3.40 0.45 6.52
C ALA A 138 -3.62 -0.39 5.28
N PHE A 139 -3.54 -1.71 5.41
CA PHE A 139 -3.74 -2.64 4.29
C PHE A 139 -3.94 -4.08 4.75
N LEU A 140 -4.56 -4.88 3.87
CA LEU A 140 -4.61 -6.32 4.04
C LEU A 140 -3.30 -6.97 3.58
N ASN A 141 -2.95 -8.12 4.15
CA ASN A 141 -1.89 -8.96 3.63
C ASN A 141 -2.09 -9.27 2.13
N ALA A 142 -3.34 -9.48 1.70
CA ALA A 142 -3.69 -9.74 0.30
C ALA A 142 -3.45 -8.53 -0.63
N SER A 143 -3.53 -7.31 -0.11
CA SER A 143 -3.24 -6.07 -0.87
C SER A 143 -1.80 -6.02 -1.34
N ILE A 144 -0.88 -6.61 -0.58
CA ILE A 144 0.54 -6.72 -0.94
C ILE A 144 0.81 -8.07 -1.63
N CYS A 145 0.26 -9.17 -1.10
CA CYS A 145 0.54 -10.52 -1.60
C CYS A 145 -0.72 -11.41 -1.72
N TYR A 146 -1.57 -11.09 -2.71
CA TYR A 146 -2.88 -11.73 -2.95
C TYR A 146 -2.91 -13.28 -2.92
N LYS A 147 -1.91 -13.96 -3.53
CA LYS A 147 -1.84 -15.43 -3.63
C LYS A 147 -0.39 -15.92 -3.56
N GLY A 148 0.32 -15.52 -2.51
CA GLY A 148 1.63 -16.07 -2.23
C GLY A 148 1.54 -17.58 -1.95
N SER A 149 2.49 -18.35 -2.48
CA SER A 149 2.85 -19.64 -1.92
C SER A 149 3.13 -19.50 -0.41
N ARG A 150 3.08 -20.60 0.36
CA ARG A 150 3.41 -20.55 1.79
C ARG A 150 4.75 -19.87 2.07
N LEU A 151 5.74 -20.09 1.20
CA LEU A 151 7.05 -19.43 1.29
C LEU A 151 6.97 -17.91 1.12
N GLU A 152 6.12 -17.43 0.21
CA GLU A 152 5.90 -15.98 0.03
C GLU A 152 5.14 -15.36 1.20
N GLN A 153 4.21 -16.10 1.81
CA GLN A 153 3.54 -15.67 3.04
C GLN A 153 4.55 -15.55 4.18
N GLU A 154 5.35 -16.59 4.43
CA GLU A 154 6.41 -16.58 5.45
C GLU A 154 7.44 -15.46 5.19
N THR A 155 7.79 -15.20 3.93
CA THR A 155 8.68 -14.08 3.57
C THR A 155 8.04 -12.73 3.89
N THR A 156 6.75 -12.59 3.62
CA THR A 156 5.99 -11.35 3.87
C THR A 156 5.82 -11.11 5.36
N ASP A 157 5.41 -12.13 6.12
CA ASP A 157 5.28 -12.06 7.57
C ASP A 157 6.60 -11.69 8.24
N ASN A 158 7.70 -12.33 7.84
CA ASN A 158 9.01 -12.02 8.40
C ASN A 158 9.42 -10.56 8.16
N ALA A 159 9.12 -9.99 6.99
CA ALA A 159 9.43 -8.59 6.73
C ALA A 159 8.51 -7.64 7.52
N PHE A 160 7.22 -7.95 7.61
CA PHE A 160 6.27 -7.15 8.39
C PHE A 160 6.55 -7.19 9.90
N GLU A 161 7.17 -8.27 10.39
CA GLU A 161 7.55 -8.38 11.81
C GLU A 161 8.90 -7.74 12.14
N ASN A 162 9.84 -7.72 11.18
CA ASN A 162 11.24 -7.40 11.49
C ASN A 162 11.83 -6.23 10.70
N GLU A 163 11.22 -5.84 9.58
CA GLU A 163 11.77 -4.82 8.67
C GLU A 163 10.96 -3.52 8.72
N ILE A 164 9.63 -3.61 8.80
CA ILE A 164 8.74 -2.43 8.81
C ILE A 164 8.07 -2.30 10.18
N PRO A 165 8.21 -1.16 10.90
CA PRO A 165 7.53 -0.96 12.16
C PRO A 165 6.02 -0.82 11.94
N MET A 166 5.27 -1.86 12.31
CA MET A 166 3.81 -1.89 12.14
C MET A 166 3.12 -2.70 13.24
N ILE A 167 1.84 -2.41 13.45
CA ILE A 167 0.94 -3.19 14.29
C ILE A 167 0.10 -4.09 13.39
N ARG A 168 -0.03 -5.36 13.77
CA ARG A 168 -0.68 -6.39 12.94
C ARG A 168 -1.81 -7.05 13.73
N GLU A 169 -2.92 -7.31 13.06
CA GLU A 169 -4.03 -8.11 13.57
C GLU A 169 -4.33 -9.23 12.57
N ILE A 170 -4.06 -10.48 13.00
CA ILE A 170 -4.37 -11.68 12.24
C ILE A 170 -5.30 -12.50 13.12
N GLY A 171 -6.61 -12.44 12.88
CA GLY A 171 -7.58 -13.18 13.69
C GLY A 171 -7.37 -14.69 13.60
N GLU A 172 -7.58 -15.42 14.70
CA GLU A 172 -7.39 -16.89 14.76
C GLU A 172 -8.24 -17.68 13.74
N SER A 173 -9.37 -17.12 13.29
CA SER A 173 -10.26 -17.71 12.29
C SER A 173 -10.13 -17.10 10.89
N GLU A 174 -9.30 -16.07 10.72
CA GLU A 174 -9.18 -15.30 9.48
C GLU A 174 -8.17 -15.96 8.53
N LYS A 175 -8.40 -15.85 7.22
CA LYS A 175 -7.40 -16.33 6.26
C LYS A 175 -6.20 -15.39 6.34
N TRP A 176 -4.99 -15.92 6.10
CA TRP A 176 -3.77 -15.11 6.11
C TRP A 176 -3.90 -13.81 5.30
N GLY A 177 -4.53 -13.85 4.13
CA GLY A 177 -4.73 -12.68 3.28
C GLY A 177 -5.63 -11.59 3.87
N GLU A 178 -6.48 -11.92 4.84
CA GLU A 178 -7.40 -11.01 5.53
C GLU A 178 -6.74 -10.33 6.75
N GLY A 179 -5.51 -10.70 7.11
CA GLY A 179 -4.77 -10.03 8.18
C GLY A 179 -4.58 -8.55 7.88
N VAL A 180 -4.93 -7.69 8.85
CA VAL A 180 -4.86 -6.23 8.73
C VAL A 180 -3.55 -5.73 9.34
N ASN A 181 -2.88 -4.84 8.62
CA ASN A 181 -1.66 -4.20 9.06
C ASN A 181 -1.90 -2.69 9.15
N LEU A 182 -1.32 -2.07 10.17
CA LEU A 182 -1.36 -0.64 10.42
C LEU A 182 0.07 -0.12 10.65
N VAL A 183 0.49 0.85 9.86
CA VAL A 183 1.72 1.61 10.02
C VAL A 183 1.37 2.99 10.56
N ASP A 184 1.97 3.37 11.68
CA ASP A 184 2.02 4.76 12.14
C ASP A 184 3.14 5.46 11.38
N LEU A 185 2.78 6.43 10.54
CA LEU A 185 3.73 7.08 9.64
C LEU A 185 4.62 8.10 10.37
N GLU A 186 4.21 8.63 11.53
CA GLU A 186 5.08 9.49 12.33
C GLU A 186 6.20 8.69 13.01
N GLU A 187 5.88 7.50 13.53
CA GLU A 187 6.87 6.61 14.13
C GLU A 187 7.81 5.97 13.08
N TYR A 188 7.29 5.74 11.87
CA TYR A 188 8.04 5.13 10.76
C TYR A 188 9.28 5.92 10.33
N GLU A 189 9.20 7.27 10.29
CA GLU A 189 10.30 8.15 9.86
C GLU A 189 11.22 8.63 11.01
N SER A 190 10.96 8.18 12.25
CA SER A 190 11.66 8.63 13.48
C SER A 190 12.95 7.86 13.81
#